data_AF-A0A6H3NQP8-F1
#
_entry.id   AF-A0A6H3NQP8-F1
#
_cell.length_a   1.000
_cell.length_b   1.000
_cell.length_c   1.000
_cell.angle_alpha   90.00
_cell.angle_beta   90.00
_cell.angle_gamma   90.00
#
_symmetry.space_group_name_H-M   'P 1'
#
loop_
_entity.id
_entity.type
_entity.pdbx_description
1 polymer ?
#
loop_
_entity_poly.entity_id
_entity_poly.type
_entity_poly.pdbx_seq_one_letter_code
_entity_poly.pdbx_strand_id
1 'polypeptide(L)'
;MRLSFSLILCFGFFSTVLWANPGNYEEAARLLPQIWETKYPLPYGKLTRIDPLKQGIRQVTRKKGKYWMYNFEVFMPKYERKETVALPKEEGRSILVFFLWNPGITEEPYRIELGEPHEGK
;
A
#
# COMPACT_ATOMS: atom_id res chain seq x y z
N MET A 1 -30.37 -49.75 -29.78
CA MET A 1 -30.31 -48.34 -30.19
C MET A 1 -30.12 -47.49 -28.94
N ARG A 2 -29.08 -46.67 -28.94
CA ARG A 2 -28.65 -45.81 -27.83
C ARG A 2 -29.43 -44.50 -27.90
N LEU A 3 -29.94 -44.02 -26.77
CA LEU A 3 -30.30 -42.61 -26.59
C LEU A 3 -29.78 -42.19 -25.22
N SER A 4 -28.49 -41.83 -25.22
CA SER A 4 -27.82 -41.16 -24.12
C SER A 4 -28.42 -39.76 -23.99
N PHE A 5 -29.08 -39.47 -22.88
CA PHE A 5 -29.44 -38.10 -22.51
C PHE A 5 -28.28 -37.49 -21.71
N SER A 6 -27.43 -36.73 -22.39
CA SER A 6 -26.41 -35.90 -21.77
C SER A 6 -27.10 -34.74 -21.03
N LEU A 7 -27.10 -34.79 -19.69
CA LEU A 7 -27.48 -33.67 -18.84
C LEU A 7 -26.39 -32.61 -18.96
N ILE A 8 -26.67 -31.53 -19.70
CA ILE A 8 -25.75 -30.39 -19.85
C ILE A 8 -25.69 -29.65 -18.51
N LEU A 9 -24.57 -29.82 -17.82
CA LEU A 9 -24.20 -29.11 -16.60
C LEU A 9 -23.87 -27.66 -16.97
N CYS A 10 -24.86 -26.77 -16.97
CA CYS A 10 -24.64 -25.32 -17.10
C CYS A 10 -23.98 -24.80 -15.81
N PHE A 11 -22.66 -24.97 -15.70
CA PHE A 11 -21.84 -24.23 -14.73
C PHE A 11 -21.87 -22.75 -15.13
N GLY A 12 -22.76 -22.00 -14.48
CA GLY A 12 -22.74 -20.53 -14.53
C GLY A 12 -21.41 -20.05 -13.95
N PHE A 13 -20.49 -19.70 -14.84
CA PHE A 13 -19.30 -18.91 -14.53
C PHE A 13 -19.79 -17.53 -14.06
N PHE A 14 -20.18 -17.43 -12.80
CA PHE A 14 -20.17 -16.15 -12.11
C PHE A 14 -18.71 -15.76 -11.96
N SER A 15 -18.19 -15.03 -12.95
CA SER A 15 -16.99 -14.22 -12.79
C SER A 15 -17.30 -13.24 -11.67
N THR A 16 -16.96 -13.60 -10.43
CA THR A 16 -16.94 -12.66 -9.32
C THR A 16 -15.86 -11.65 -9.67
N VAL A 17 -16.27 -10.56 -10.32
CA VAL A 17 -15.45 -9.35 -10.36
C VAL A 17 -15.36 -8.94 -8.89
N LEU A 18 -14.31 -9.40 -8.22
CA LEU A 18 -13.94 -8.95 -6.89
C LEU A 18 -13.62 -7.47 -7.06
N TRP A 19 -14.63 -6.62 -6.85
CA TRP A 19 -14.45 -5.19 -6.70
C TRP A 19 -13.60 -5.01 -5.47
N ALA A 20 -12.29 -4.87 -5.68
CA ALA A 20 -11.36 -4.68 -4.59
C ALA A 20 -11.65 -3.31 -3.97
N ASN A 21 -12.26 -3.34 -2.79
CA ASN A 21 -12.52 -2.16 -1.99
C ASN A 21 -11.16 -1.59 -1.55
N PRO A 22 -10.86 -0.29 -1.74
CA PRO A 22 -9.65 0.33 -1.22
C PRO A 22 -9.52 0.20 0.31
N GLY A 23 -10.52 -0.29 1.03
CA GLY A 23 -10.49 -0.21 2.49
C GLY A 23 -10.48 1.26 2.92
N ASN A 24 -9.90 1.54 4.07
CA ASN A 24 -9.85 2.90 4.61
C ASN A 24 -8.44 3.30 5.07
N TYR A 25 -8.31 4.57 5.47
CA TYR A 25 -7.04 5.11 5.98
C TYR A 25 -6.56 4.42 7.27
N GLU A 26 -7.45 3.88 8.09
CA GLU A 26 -7.10 3.17 9.32
C GLU A 26 -6.41 1.84 9.02
N GLU A 27 -6.96 1.07 8.07
CA GLU A 27 -6.36 -0.17 7.58
C GLU A 27 -5.00 0.09 6.93
N ALA A 28 -4.91 1.10 6.06
CA ALA A 28 -3.65 1.50 5.44
C ALA A 28 -2.60 1.96 6.48
N ALA A 29 -3.01 2.71 7.50
CA ALA A 29 -2.13 3.14 8.60
C ALA A 29 -1.61 1.95 9.43
N ARG A 30 -2.42 0.90 9.61
CA ARG A 30 -2.03 -0.33 10.31
C ARG A 30 -1.01 -1.15 9.50
N LEU A 31 -1.14 -1.18 8.18
CA LEU A 31 -0.23 -1.90 7.28
C LEU A 31 1.07 -1.15 7.00
N LEU A 32 1.03 0.19 7.00
CA LEU A 32 2.19 1.04 6.71
C LEU A 32 3.48 0.63 7.46
N PRO A 33 3.51 0.43 8.80
CA PRO A 33 4.74 0.04 9.49
C PRO A 33 5.26 -1.32 9.04
N GLN A 34 4.36 -2.29 8.83
CA GLN A 34 4.72 -3.65 8.41
C GLN A 34 5.38 -3.63 7.03
N ILE A 35 4.79 -2.90 6.08
CA ILE A 35 5.36 -2.77 4.74
C ILE A 35 6.64 -1.93 4.76
N TRP A 36 6.73 -0.93 5.65
CA TRP A 36 7.92 -0.10 5.78
C TRP A 36 9.16 -0.94 6.15
N GLU A 37 9.04 -1.84 7.12
CA GLU A 37 10.11 -2.74 7.56
C GLU A 37 10.64 -3.63 6.43
N THR A 38 9.80 -3.96 5.44
CA THR A 38 10.23 -4.74 4.27
C THR A 38 11.02 -3.91 3.24
N LYS A 39 10.87 -2.58 3.25
CA LYS A 39 11.42 -1.69 2.19
C LYS A 39 12.54 -0.79 2.68
N TYR A 40 12.57 -0.42 3.96
CA TYR A 40 13.52 0.52 4.50
C TYR A 40 14.19 -0.04 5.75
N PRO A 41 15.53 0.13 5.88
CA PRO A 41 16.27 -0.43 6.99
C PRO A 41 16.04 0.30 8.32
N LEU A 42 15.50 1.52 8.29
CA LEU A 42 15.27 2.35 9.47
C LEU A 42 13.78 2.63 9.61
N PRO A 43 13.18 2.39 10.79
CA PRO A 43 11.77 2.66 11.01
C PRO A 43 11.53 4.17 11.05
N TYR A 44 10.31 4.59 10.69
CA TYR A 44 9.85 5.92 11.06
C TYR A 44 9.48 5.96 12.54
N GLY A 45 9.51 7.14 13.15
CA GLY A 45 9.23 7.31 14.58
C GLY A 45 7.74 7.22 14.91
N LYS A 46 6.92 8.02 14.22
CA LYS A 46 5.45 7.98 14.40
C LYS A 46 4.70 8.47 13.16
N LEU A 47 3.48 7.99 13.00
CA LEU A 47 2.50 8.58 12.10
C LEU A 47 2.00 9.90 12.72
N THR A 48 2.21 11.04 12.04
CA THR A 48 1.82 12.36 12.56
C THR A 48 0.49 12.83 12.01
N ARG A 49 0.19 12.56 10.74
CA ARG A 49 -1.09 12.95 10.11
C ARG A 49 -1.58 11.91 9.12
N ILE A 50 -2.90 11.79 9.05
CA ILE A 50 -3.65 11.02 8.06
C ILE A 50 -4.23 12.01 7.05
N ASP A 51 -4.07 11.73 5.76
CA ASP A 51 -4.51 12.61 4.65
C ASP A 51 -4.08 14.09 4.81
N PRO A 52 -2.79 14.38 5.07
CA PRO A 52 -2.31 15.77 5.21
C PRO A 52 -2.59 16.64 3.98
N LEU A 53 -2.74 16.04 2.79
CA LEU A 53 -3.07 16.76 1.55
C LEU A 53 -4.58 16.97 1.34
N LYS A 54 -5.46 16.37 2.16
CA LYS A 54 -6.92 16.42 2.02
C LYS A 54 -7.41 15.95 0.64
N GLN A 55 -6.75 14.96 0.08
CA GLN A 55 -7.04 14.42 -1.25
C GLN A 55 -7.85 13.12 -1.19
N GLY A 56 -8.09 12.59 0.01
CA GLY A 56 -8.72 11.30 0.18
C GLY A 56 -7.89 10.16 -0.41
N ILE A 57 -8.53 9.01 -0.64
CA ILE A 57 -7.92 7.86 -1.30
C ILE A 57 -8.10 8.03 -2.81
N ARG A 58 -7.02 7.97 -3.58
CA ARG A 58 -7.04 8.20 -5.03
C ARG A 58 -6.56 6.98 -5.79
N GLN A 59 -7.04 6.80 -7.03
CA GLN A 59 -6.44 5.83 -7.94
C GLN A 59 -5.34 6.49 -8.78
N VAL A 60 -4.20 5.83 -8.88
CA VAL A 60 -3.09 6.24 -9.76
C VAL A 60 -2.68 5.09 -10.65
N THR A 61 -2.43 5.39 -11.93
CA THR A 61 -1.87 4.40 -12.86
C THR A 61 -0.36 4.42 -12.76
N ARG A 62 0.26 3.23 -12.69
CA ARG A 62 1.70 3.00 -12.72
C ARG A 62 2.00 1.88 -13.73
N LYS A 63 3.28 1.64 -14.03
CA LYS A 63 3.73 0.62 -14.99
C LYS A 63 3.11 -0.77 -14.76
N LYS A 64 2.88 -1.16 -13.50
CA LYS A 64 2.32 -2.47 -13.13
C LYS A 64 0.80 -2.47 -12.92
N GLY A 65 0.09 -1.39 -13.27
CA GLY A 65 -1.38 -1.30 -13.15
C GLY A 65 -1.87 -0.13 -12.30
N LYS A 66 -3.15 -0.19 -11.90
CA LYS A 66 -3.81 0.83 -11.08
C LYS A 66 -3.61 0.54 -9.60
N TYR A 67 -3.22 1.55 -8.84
CA TYR A 67 -3.01 1.48 -7.40
C TYR A 67 -3.98 2.43 -6.71
N TRP A 68 -4.49 2.00 -5.56
CA TRP A 68 -5.05 2.91 -4.56
C TRP A 68 -3.91 3.58 -3.82
N MET A 69 -4.00 4.90 -3.64
CA MET A 69 -2.97 5.73 -3.05
C MET A 69 -3.52 6.50 -1.86
N TYR A 70 -2.81 6.38 -0.74
CA TYR A 70 -3.09 7.02 0.55
C TYR A 70 -1.93 7.95 0.85
N ASN A 71 -2.20 9.14 1.36
CA ASN A 71 -1.16 10.07 1.78
C ASN A 71 -1.11 10.18 3.30
N PHE A 72 0.10 10.13 3.84
CA PHE A 72 0.39 10.17 5.27
C PHE A 72 1.54 11.13 5.53
N GLU A 73 1.54 11.73 6.72
CA GLU A 73 2.72 12.42 7.23
C GLU A 73 3.32 11.54 8.34
N VAL A 74 4.61 11.22 8.24
CA VAL A 74 5.34 10.48 9.28
C VAL A 74 6.53 11.30 9.76
N PHE A 75 6.86 11.17 11.04
CA PHE A 75 8.09 11.72 11.59
C PHE A 75 9.24 10.74 11.39
N MET A 76 10.28 11.17 10.68
CA MET A 76 11.54 10.46 10.55
C MET A 76 12.56 11.03 11.53
N PRO A 77 12.89 10.30 12.62
CA PRO A 77 13.95 10.73 13.52
C PRO A 77 15.31 10.63 12.80
N LYS A 78 16.26 11.46 13.22
CA LYS A 78 17.68 11.19 12.93
C LYS A 78 18.09 9.95 13.70
N TYR A 79 18.92 9.11 13.08
CA TYR A 79 19.50 7.96 13.74
C TYR A 79 20.98 8.21 14.00
N GLU A 80 21.40 8.01 15.24
CA GLU A 80 22.81 7.94 15.60
C GLU A 80 23.23 6.48 15.69
N ARG A 81 24.43 6.17 15.19
CA ARG A 81 25.00 4.85 15.35
C ARG A 81 25.71 4.77 16.69
N LYS A 82 25.20 3.95 17.60
CA LYS A 82 25.89 3.59 18.84
C LYS A 82 26.33 2.13 18.71
N GLU A 83 27.64 1.93 18.51
CA GLU A 83 28.25 0.63 18.25
C GLU A 83 27.63 -0.06 17.02
N THR A 84 26.83 -1.11 17.22
CA THR A 84 26.14 -1.89 16.18
C THR A 84 24.66 -1.54 16.03
N VAL A 85 24.12 -0.67 16.89
CA VAL A 85 22.68 -0.35 16.92
C VAL A 85 22.43 1.08 16.45
N ALA A 86 21.42 1.26 15.60
CA ALA A 86 20.90 2.58 15.24
C ALA A 86 19.90 3.04 16.30
N LEU A 87 20.17 4.16 16.97
CA LEU A 87 19.30 4.73 18.00
C LEU A 87 18.60 5.99 17.48
N PRO A 88 17.26 6.10 17.59
CA PRO A 88 16.54 7.28 17.17
C PRO A 88 16.81 8.46 18.12
N LYS A 89 16.90 9.66 17.56
CA LYS A 89 16.97 10.94 18.27
C LYS A 89 15.60 11.64 18.27
N GLU A 90 15.42 12.57 19.21
CA GLU A 90 14.25 13.46 19.22
C GLU A 90 14.23 14.41 18.01
N GLU A 91 15.41 14.78 17.52
CA GLU A 91 15.55 15.55 16.29
C GLU A 91 15.20 14.72 15.06
N GLY A 92 14.59 15.36 14.07
CA GLY A 92 14.20 14.70 12.84
C GLY A 92 13.44 15.64 11.92
N ARG A 93 12.68 15.05 11.00
CA ARG A 93 11.78 15.80 10.12
C ARG A 93 10.53 15.00 9.83
N SER A 94 9.40 15.69 9.67
CA SER A 94 8.23 15.09 9.07
C SER A 94 8.42 14.96 7.56
N ILE A 95 7.99 13.84 7.00
CA ILE A 95 7.97 13.61 5.55
C ILE A 95 6.60 13.16 5.11
N LEU A 96 6.25 13.53 3.88
CA LEU A 96 5.08 13.02 3.19
C LEU A 96 5.38 11.61 2.66
N VAL A 97 4.43 10.71 2.84
CA VAL A 97 4.50 9.31 2.43
C VAL A 97 3.26 8.96 1.64
N PHE A 98 3.46 8.40 0.46
CA PHE A 98 2.40 7.78 -0.31
C PHE A 98 2.48 6.27 -0.15
N PHE A 99 1.45 5.70 0.46
CA PHE A 99 1.25 4.26 0.50
C PHE A 99 0.40 3.87 -0.71
N LEU A 100 0.87 2.93 -1.52
CA LEU A 100 0.16 2.47 -2.71
C LEU A 100 -0.17 0.99 -2.56
N TRP A 101 -1.38 0.61 -2.94
CA TRP A 101 -1.85 -0.76 -2.90
C TRP A 101 -2.54 -1.16 -4.20
N ASN A 102 -2.11 -2.28 -4.78
CA ASN A 102 -2.77 -2.92 -5.91
C ASN A 102 -3.06 -4.40 -5.56
N PRO A 103 -4.32 -4.73 -5.25
CA PRO A 103 -4.72 -6.10 -4.91
C PRO A 103 -4.68 -7.07 -6.10
N GLY A 104 -4.54 -6.58 -7.32
CA GLY A 104 -4.36 -7.40 -8.52
C GLY A 104 -2.93 -7.91 -8.72
N ILE A 105 -1.97 -7.53 -7.87
CA ILE A 105 -0.58 -7.99 -7.92
C ILE A 105 -0.31 -8.90 -6.72
N THR A 106 0.12 -10.13 -6.97
CA THR A 106 0.36 -11.13 -5.93
C THR A 106 1.71 -11.00 -5.25
N GLU A 107 2.78 -10.68 -5.98
CA GLU A 107 4.14 -10.71 -5.41
C GLU A 107 4.46 -9.48 -4.56
N GLU A 108 4.13 -8.28 -5.06
CA GLU A 108 4.42 -7.01 -4.40
C GLU A 108 3.24 -6.04 -4.52
N PRO A 109 2.12 -6.31 -3.83
CA PRO A 109 0.90 -5.50 -3.92
C PRO A 109 1.09 -4.10 -3.35
N TYR A 110 2.04 -3.90 -2.44
CA TYR A 110 2.24 -2.63 -1.73
C TYR A 110 3.49 -1.89 -2.19
N ARG A 111 3.40 -0.56 -2.29
CA ARG A 111 4.54 0.33 -2.54
C ARG A 111 4.51 1.52 -1.59
N ILE A 112 5.69 2.04 -1.31
CA ILE A 112 5.87 3.26 -0.53
C ILE A 112 6.68 4.22 -1.39
N GLU A 113 6.17 5.42 -1.60
CA GLU A 113 6.86 6.53 -2.24
C GLU A 113 7.04 7.64 -1.18
N LEU A 114 8.26 8.17 -1.04
CA LEU A 114 8.59 9.21 -0.06
C LEU A 114 8.73 10.57 -0.75
N GLY A 115 8.24 11.64 -0.11
CA GLY A 115 8.35 13.01 -0.65
C GLY A 115 7.18 13.35 -1.56
N GLU A 116 7.44 14.05 -2.66
CA GLU A 116 6.40 14.37 -3.66
C GLU A 116 6.07 13.15 -4.53
N PRO A 117 4.78 12.93 -4.86
CA PRO A 117 4.41 11.80 -5.67
C PRO A 117 5.05 12.00 -7.04
N HIS A 118 5.89 11.05 -7.46
CA HIS A 118 6.43 11.11 -8.81
C HIS A 118 5.26 10.88 -9.76
N GLU A 119 4.76 11.97 -10.36
CA GLU A 119 3.89 11.87 -11.53
C GLU A 119 4.73 11.21 -12.62
N GLY A 120 4.55 9.90 -12.78
CA GLY A 120 5.23 9.15 -13.83
C GLY A 120 4.87 9.78 -15.17
N LYS A 121 5.85 10.46 -15.78
CA LYS A 121 5.88 10.67 -17.23
C LYS A 121 6.09 9.33 -17.93
#